data_AF-A0A352B348-F1
#
_entry.id   AF-A0A352B348-F1
#
_cell.length_a   1.000
_cell.length_b   1.000
_cell.length_c   1.000
_cell.angle_alpha   90.00
_cell.angle_beta   90.00
_cell.angle_gamma   90.00
#
_symmetry.space_group_name_H-M   'P 1'
#
loop_
_entity.id
_entity.type
_entity.pdbx_description
1 polymer ?
#
loop_
_entity_poly.entity_id
_entity_poly.type
_entity_poly.pdbx_seq_one_letter_code
_entity_poly.pdbx_strand_id
1 'polypeptide(L)'
;GDTSTNDTLYLLASGSSGVAVSGEEDLVRLAAGLARVCGSLALQIVADGEGATKLATVQVTGGRDGLQVERVAAAICRSPLVKTALFGQDANWGRIVAAAGAVG
;
A
#
# COMPACT_ATOMS: atom_id res chain seq x y z
N GLY A 1 -7.71 -3.16 10.31
CA GLY A 1 -7.83 -1.82 9.76
C GLY A 1 -9.24 -1.71 9.28
N ASP A 2 -9.84 -0.54 9.47
CA ASP A 2 -11.27 -0.35 9.39
C ASP A 2 -11.56 0.53 8.17
N THR A 3 -12.24 -0.04 7.18
CA THR A 3 -12.58 0.67 5.95
C THR A 3 -13.65 1.70 6.24
N SER A 4 -13.45 2.95 5.81
CA SER A 4 -14.41 4.03 6.07
C SER A 4 -15.65 3.89 5.20
N THR A 5 -16.79 4.39 5.68
CA THR A 5 -18.01 4.55 4.87
C THR A 5 -17.90 5.65 3.82
N ASN A 6 -16.80 6.42 3.84
CA ASN A 6 -16.65 7.66 3.05
C ASN A 6 -15.38 7.67 2.18
N ASP A 7 -14.61 6.59 2.14
CA ASP A 7 -13.39 6.52 1.31
C ASP A 7 -13.73 6.83 -0.16
N THR A 8 -13.17 7.92 -0.70
CA THR A 8 -13.49 8.42 -2.04
C THR A 8 -12.24 8.99 -2.71
N LEU A 9 -12.06 8.72 -4.01
CA LEU A 9 -11.00 9.30 -4.84
C LEU A 9 -11.60 9.82 -6.15
N TYR A 10 -11.23 11.04 -6.54
CA TYR A 10 -11.63 11.65 -7.81
C TYR A 10 -10.40 11.95 -8.66
N LEU A 11 -10.53 11.79 -9.98
CA LEU A 11 -9.54 12.20 -10.96
C LEU A 11 -10.22 13.12 -11.98
N LEU A 12 -9.76 14.36 -12.07
CA LEU A 12 -10.30 15.37 -12.98
C LEU A 12 -9.20 15.84 -13.94
N ALA A 13 -9.54 16.02 -15.21
CA ALA A 13 -8.61 16.49 -16.24
C ALA A 13 -9.21 17.70 -16.96
N SER A 14 -8.53 18.86 -16.88
CA SER A 14 -9.00 20.11 -17.48
C SER A 14 -8.65 20.25 -18.97
N GLY A 15 -7.70 19.47 -19.49
CA GLY A 15 -7.18 19.59 -20.86
C GLY A 15 -6.32 20.84 -21.12
N SER A 16 -6.03 21.66 -20.10
CA SER A 16 -5.37 22.96 -20.28
C SER A 16 -3.92 22.89 -20.77
N SER A 17 -3.28 21.72 -20.72
CA SER A 17 -1.90 21.53 -21.23
C SER A 17 -1.81 21.49 -22.75
N GLY A 18 -2.94 21.28 -23.46
CA GLY A 18 -2.96 21.07 -24.91
C GLY A 18 -2.35 19.73 -25.37
N VAL A 19 -1.87 18.90 -24.44
CA VAL A 19 -1.29 17.59 -24.74
C VAL A 19 -2.39 16.55 -24.77
N ALA A 20 -2.55 15.88 -25.92
CA ALA A 20 -3.47 14.77 -26.07
C ALA A 20 -2.77 13.44 -25.75
N VAL A 21 -3.42 12.60 -24.96
CA VAL A 21 -3.02 11.20 -24.76
C VAL A 21 -3.60 10.41 -25.92
N SER A 22 -2.77 10.03 -26.88
CA SER A 22 -3.23 9.52 -28.19
C SER A 22 -2.81 8.08 -28.49
N GLY A 23 -1.87 7.54 -27.71
CA GLY A 23 -1.37 6.18 -27.87
C GLY A 23 -1.06 5.48 -26.55
N GLU A 24 -0.71 4.20 -26.67
CA GLU A 24 -0.40 3.33 -25.53
C GLU A 24 0.78 3.85 -24.71
N GLU A 25 1.82 4.39 -25.35
CA GLU A 25 2.97 4.98 -24.65
C GLU A 25 2.58 6.19 -23.79
N ASP A 26 1.67 7.05 -24.28
CA ASP A 26 1.20 8.20 -23.52
C ASP A 26 0.36 7.77 -22.32
N LEU A 27 -0.46 6.72 -22.48
CA LEU A 27 -1.23 6.13 -21.39
C LEU A 27 -0.31 5.55 -20.31
N VAL A 28 0.76 4.85 -20.70
CA VAL A 28 1.77 4.33 -19.76
C VAL A 28 2.43 5.48 -18.99
N ARG A 29 2.77 6.59 -19.66
CA ARG A 29 3.36 7.77 -19.01
C ARG A 29 2.38 8.43 -18.04
N LEU A 30 1.12 8.59 -18.44
CA LEU A 30 0.07 9.14 -17.57
C LEU A 30 -0.15 8.24 -16.34
N ALA A 31 -0.28 6.94 -16.55
CA ALA A 31 -0.46 5.96 -15.48
C ALA A 31 0.72 5.97 -14.50
N ALA A 32 1.97 6.03 -14.99
CA ALA A 32 3.15 6.13 -14.14
C ALA A 32 3.17 7.45 -13.35
N GLY A 33 2.77 8.57 -13.97
CA GLY A 33 2.62 9.85 -13.29
C GLY A 33 1.61 9.78 -12.16
N LEU A 34 0.41 9.26 -12.45
CA LEU A 34 -0.67 9.09 -11.48
C LEU A 34 -0.27 8.15 -10.35
N ALA A 35 0.35 7.01 -10.65
CA ALA A 35 0.82 6.04 -9.67
C ALA A 35 1.84 6.66 -8.70
N ARG A 36 2.75 7.53 -9.18
CA ARG A 36 3.69 8.25 -8.31
C ARG A 36 2.98 9.20 -7.35
N VAL A 37 2.00 9.97 -7.85
CA VAL A 37 1.24 10.91 -7.01
C VAL A 37 0.42 10.13 -5.98
N CYS A 38 -0.37 9.15 -6.41
CA CYS A 38 -1.18 8.33 -5.52
C CYS A 38 -0.32 7.56 -4.51
N GLY A 39 0.82 7.01 -4.92
CA GLY A 39 1.75 6.32 -4.03
C GLY A 39 2.33 7.26 -2.96
N SER A 40 2.70 8.49 -3.35
CA SER A 40 3.16 9.50 -2.39
C SER A 40 2.08 9.87 -1.38
N LEU A 41 0.85 10.11 -1.82
CA LEU A 41 -0.28 10.43 -0.95
C LEU A 41 -0.63 9.26 -0.02
N ALA A 42 -0.62 8.03 -0.53
CA ALA A 42 -0.84 6.83 0.28
C ALA A 42 0.20 6.69 1.40
N LEU A 43 1.49 6.92 1.10
CA LEU A 43 2.54 6.89 2.12
C LEU A 43 2.39 8.00 3.17
N GLN A 44 1.92 9.18 2.77
CA GLN A 44 1.61 10.27 3.72
C GLN A 44 0.49 9.88 4.67
N ILE A 45 -0.59 9.26 4.18
CA ILE A 45 -1.69 8.74 5.01
C ILE A 45 -1.17 7.70 6.01
N VAL A 46 -0.30 6.77 5.59
CA VAL A 46 0.26 5.76 6.50
C VAL A 46 1.19 6.40 7.54
N ALA A 47 1.99 7.39 7.14
CA ALA A 47 2.90 8.11 8.03
C ALA A 47 2.15 8.91 9.11
N ASP A 48 0.96 9.42 8.78
CA ASP A 48 0.07 10.16 9.68
C ASP A 48 -0.96 9.25 10.38
N GLY A 49 -0.70 7.94 10.45
CA GLY A 49 -1.55 7.03 11.21
C GLY A 49 -1.65 7.45 12.67
N GLU A 50 -2.84 7.30 13.28
CA GLU A 50 -3.07 7.71 14.66
C GLU A 50 -2.07 7.05 15.64
N GLY A 51 -1.27 7.87 16.32
CA GLY A 51 -0.24 7.41 17.24
C GLY A 51 0.94 6.66 16.58
N ALA A 52 1.08 6.74 15.25
CA ALA A 52 2.17 6.09 14.53
C ALA A 52 3.53 6.76 14.84
N THR A 53 4.54 5.94 15.15
CA THR A 53 5.92 6.38 15.39
C THR A 53 6.91 5.84 14.35
N LYS A 54 6.45 4.94 13.48
CA LYS A 54 7.26 4.23 12.48
C LYS A 54 6.45 4.06 11.20
N LEU A 55 7.10 4.29 10.06
CA LEU A 55 6.66 3.83 8.75
C LEU A 55 7.34 2.49 8.47
N ALA A 56 6.57 1.45 8.12
CA ALA A 56 7.08 0.13 7.80
C ALA A 56 6.55 -0.35 6.45
N THR A 57 7.45 -0.94 5.64
CA THR A 57 7.10 -1.51 4.34
C THR A 57 7.21 -3.04 4.42
N VAL A 58 6.15 -3.73 4.00
CA VAL A 58 6.15 -5.19 3.87
C VAL A 58 6.19 -5.54 2.39
N GLN A 59 7.26 -6.22 1.97
CA GLN A 59 7.43 -6.71 0.61
C GLN A 59 7.37 -8.24 0.61
N VAL A 60 6.39 -8.79 -0.11
CA VAL A 60 6.21 -10.24 -0.28
C VAL A 60 6.54 -10.59 -1.73
N THR A 61 7.32 -11.65 -1.92
CA THR A 61 7.74 -12.16 -3.24
C THR A 61 7.64 -13.68 -3.25
N GLY A 62 7.73 -14.30 -4.44
CA GLY A 62 7.75 -15.76 -4.57
C GLY A 62 6.42 -16.47 -4.30
N GLY A 63 5.31 -15.72 -4.20
CA GLY A 63 3.96 -16.31 -4.15
C GLY A 63 3.56 -16.90 -5.50
N ARG A 64 2.59 -17.82 -5.47
CA ARG A 64 2.00 -18.48 -6.64
C ARG A 64 1.38 -17.48 -7.62
N ASP A 65 0.72 -16.46 -7.09
CA ASP A 65 0.01 -15.44 -7.84
C ASP A 65 -0.04 -14.11 -7.06
N GLY A 66 -0.39 -13.01 -7.75
CA GLY A 66 -0.44 -11.69 -7.15
C GLY A 66 -1.46 -11.56 -6.01
N LEU A 67 -2.57 -12.29 -6.09
CA LEU A 67 -3.60 -12.28 -5.05
C LEU A 67 -3.08 -12.91 -3.76
N GLN A 68 -2.36 -14.03 -3.85
CA GLN A 68 -1.73 -14.65 -2.69
C GLN A 68 -0.71 -13.70 -2.05
N VAL A 69 0.15 -13.09 -2.87
CA VAL A 69 1.16 -12.11 -2.40
C VAL A 69 0.50 -10.96 -1.65
N GLU A 70 -0.56 -10.38 -2.21
CA GLU A 70 -1.32 -9.30 -1.60
C GLU A 70 -1.97 -9.72 -0.28
N ARG A 71 -2.62 -10.88 -0.24
CA ARG A 71 -3.28 -11.39 0.98
C ARG A 71 -2.28 -11.60 2.12
N VAL A 72 -1.11 -12.17 1.82
CA VAL A 72 -0.03 -12.37 2.81
C VAL A 72 0.51 -11.02 3.30
N ALA A 73 0.81 -10.09 2.39
CA ALA A 73 1.28 -8.76 2.76
C ALA A 73 0.25 -8.02 3.64
N ALA A 74 -1.03 -8.07 3.26
CA ALA A 74 -2.12 -7.45 4.01
C ALA A 74 -2.28 -8.05 5.41
N ALA A 75 -2.15 -9.37 5.56
CA ALA A 75 -2.24 -10.02 6.87
C ALA A 75 -1.10 -9.62 7.81
N ILE A 76 0.13 -9.52 7.30
CA ILE A 76 1.29 -9.03 8.07
C ILE A 76 1.06 -7.58 8.49
N CYS A 77 0.67 -6.70 7.55
CA CYS A 77 0.42 -5.28 7.82
C CYS A 77 -0.72 -5.04 8.83
N ARG A 78 -1.73 -5.89 8.84
CA ARG A 78 -2.91 -5.77 9.72
C ARG A 78 -2.70 -6.43 11.09
N SER A 79 -1.65 -7.23 11.29
CA SER A 79 -1.40 -7.95 12.55
C SER A 79 -1.05 -6.99 13.70
N PRO A 80 -1.86 -6.94 14.79
CA PRO A 80 -1.53 -6.13 15.97
C PRO A 80 -0.22 -6.56 16.63
N LEU A 81 0.11 -7.86 16.60
CA LEU A 81 1.35 -8.38 17.16
C LEU A 81 2.57 -7.93 16.36
N VAL A 82 2.46 -7.87 15.03
CA VAL A 82 3.54 -7.32 14.18
C VAL A 82 3.69 -5.83 14.45
N LYS A 83 2.59 -5.06 14.44
CA LYS A 83 2.63 -3.60 14.70
C LYS A 83 3.22 -3.25 16.07
N THR A 84 2.88 -4.01 17.11
CA THR A 84 3.44 -3.80 18.47
C THR A 84 4.90 -4.21 18.57
N ALA A 85 5.35 -5.25 17.86
CA ALA A 85 6.77 -5.61 17.79
C ALA A 85 7.58 -4.50 17.10
N LEU A 86 7.09 -3.95 15.99
CA LEU A 86 7.72 -2.80 15.31
C LEU A 86 7.77 -1.55 16.20
N PHE A 87 6.71 -1.27 16.95
CA PHE A 87 6.69 -0.18 17.93
C PHE A 87 7.75 -0.37 19.03
N GLY A 88 7.84 -1.58 19.58
CA GLY A 88 8.81 -1.97 20.59
C GLY A 88 10.24 -2.19 20.07
N GLN A 89 10.49 -1.98 18.78
CA GLN A 89 11.78 -2.25 18.13
C GLN A 89 12.26 -3.70 18.31
N ASP A 90 11.33 -4.64 18.40
CA ASP A 90 11.58 -6.08 18.52
C ASP A 90 11.56 -6.73 17.13
N ALA A 91 12.68 -7.31 16.71
CA ALA A 91 12.85 -8.00 15.42
C ALA A 91 12.21 -9.40 15.43
N ASN A 92 10.92 -9.46 15.74
CA ASN A 92 10.19 -10.71 15.97
C ASN A 92 9.67 -11.35 14.69
N TRP A 93 10.54 -12.10 14.00
CA TRP A 93 10.18 -12.82 12.78
C TRP A 93 9.09 -13.88 13.00
N GLY A 94 8.98 -14.45 14.21
CA GLY A 94 7.94 -15.44 14.54
C GLY A 94 6.52 -14.87 14.39
N ARG A 95 6.32 -13.61 14.79
CA ARG A 95 5.03 -12.91 14.60
C ARG A 95 4.72 -12.63 13.13
N ILE A 96 5.74 -12.41 12.29
CA ILE A 96 5.58 -12.22 10.84
C ILE A 96 5.15 -13.53 10.18
N VAL A 97 5.85 -14.64 10.48
CA VAL A 97 5.53 -15.97 9.94
C VAL A 97 4.14 -16.41 10.39
N ALA A 98 3.77 -16.20 11.65
CA ALA A 98 2.44 -16.52 12.15
C ALA A 98 1.33 -15.74 11.41
N ALA A 99 1.53 -14.43 11.17
CA ALA A 99 0.58 -13.62 10.41
C ALA A 99 0.47 -14.06 8.95
N ALA A 100 1.60 -14.41 8.32
CA ALA A 100 1.63 -14.94 6.96
C ALA A 100 0.90 -16.29 6.84
N GLY A 101 1.13 -17.20 7.81
CA GLY A 101 0.53 -18.55 7.83
C GLY A 101 -0.96 -18.58 8.16
N ALA A 102 -1.51 -17.51 8.74
CA ALA A 102 -2.95 -17.38 8.98
C ALA A 102 -3.75 -17.15 7.68
N VAL A 103 -3.07 -16.82 6.58
CA VAL A 103 -3.68 -16.61 5.27
C VAL A 103 -3.76 -17.95 4.53
N GLY A 104 -4.88 -18.66 4.72
CA GLY A 104 -5.22 -19.87 3.95
C GLY A 104 -5.57 -19.59 2.50
#